data_AF-A0A2V8QMS8-F1
#
_entry.id   AF-A0A2V8QMS8-F1
#
_cell.length_a   1.000
_cell.length_b   1.000
_cell.length_c   1.000
_cell.angle_alpha   90.00
_cell.angle_beta   90.00
_cell.angle_gamma   90.00
#
_symmetry.space_group_name_H-M   'P 1'
#
loop_
_entity.id
_entity.type
_entity.pdbx_description
1 polymer ?
#
loop_
_entity_poly.entity_id
_entity_poly.type
_entity_poly.pdbx_seq_one_letter_code
_entity_poly.pdbx_strand_id
1 'polypeptide(L)'
;MISTALVAQTRKRSTTTKPKTTTSATQSVAAAKTAGATRVADQIKLLTRFIYLLGGAASNIASVDESIRRNQAPPDAAQRNEAAKAQVRTGIQGFREGLDKLEIDFRATPELQPYYIKLAGVAAGAADAEQKAAANQFDPAARSLLQVVNRLSDVLALM
;
A
#
# COMPACT_ATOMS: atom_id res chain seq x y z
N MET A 1 60.40 -64.86 -24.36
CA MET A 1 59.79 -63.61 -24.81
C MET A 1 58.40 -63.91 -25.33
N ILE A 2 57.35 -63.55 -24.58
CA ILE A 2 55.95 -63.64 -25.04
C ILE A 2 55.30 -62.32 -24.60
N SER A 3 54.94 -61.47 -25.57
CA SER A 3 54.43 -60.11 -25.38
C SER A 3 52.98 -60.12 -24.89
N THR A 4 52.73 -59.35 -23.83
CA THR A 4 51.42 -59.01 -23.30
C THR A 4 50.77 -57.92 -24.16
N ALA A 5 49.56 -58.12 -24.65
CA ALA A 5 48.76 -57.06 -25.26
C ALA A 5 48.05 -56.27 -24.16
N LEU A 6 48.37 -54.97 -24.00
CA LEU A 6 47.57 -54.02 -23.22
C LEU A 6 46.59 -53.30 -24.15
N VAL A 7 45.29 -53.45 -23.86
CA VAL A 7 44.20 -52.69 -24.46
C VAL A 7 44.19 -51.28 -23.86
N ALA A 8 44.39 -50.27 -24.70
CA ALA A 8 44.28 -48.86 -24.33
C ALA A 8 42.80 -48.42 -24.37
N GLN A 9 42.18 -48.19 -23.21
CA GLN A 9 40.87 -47.55 -23.09
C GLN A 9 41.03 -46.02 -23.01
N THR A 10 40.74 -45.31 -24.09
CA THR A 10 40.57 -43.85 -24.08
C THR A 10 39.22 -43.48 -23.45
N ARG A 11 39.22 -43.00 -22.19
CA ARG A 11 38.07 -42.34 -21.58
C ARG A 11 37.92 -40.92 -22.14
N LYS A 12 36.87 -40.69 -22.93
CA LYS A 12 36.43 -39.35 -23.34
C LYS A 12 35.95 -38.58 -22.12
N ARG A 13 36.66 -37.51 -21.78
CA ARG A 13 36.30 -36.56 -20.72
C ARG A 13 35.15 -35.68 -21.22
N SER A 14 33.93 -36.02 -20.82
CA SER A 14 32.76 -35.15 -21.03
C SER A 14 32.86 -33.97 -20.06
N THR A 15 33.06 -32.77 -20.59
CA THR A 15 32.96 -31.52 -19.82
C THR A 15 31.48 -31.14 -19.76
N THR A 16 30.80 -31.55 -18.68
CA THR A 16 29.43 -31.13 -18.38
C THR A 16 29.41 -29.63 -18.09
N THR A 17 28.91 -28.84 -19.04
CA THR A 17 28.63 -27.42 -18.87
C THR A 17 27.54 -27.24 -17.81
N LYS A 18 27.84 -26.55 -16.71
CA LYS A 18 26.86 -26.22 -15.66
C LYS A 18 25.72 -25.37 -16.26
N PRO A 19 24.44 -25.68 -16.01
CA PRO A 19 23.33 -24.83 -16.43
C PRO A 19 23.33 -23.51 -15.64
N LYS A 20 23.12 -22.41 -16.38
CA LYS A 20 23.09 -21.03 -15.91
C LYS A 20 21.77 -20.78 -15.17
N THR A 21 21.77 -20.89 -13.83
CA THR A 21 20.60 -20.73 -12.95
C THR A 21 20.21 -19.28 -12.63
N THR A 22 20.90 -18.27 -13.19
CA THR A 22 20.69 -16.86 -12.83
C THR A 22 19.41 -16.22 -13.38
N THR A 23 18.75 -16.82 -14.37
CA THR A 23 17.56 -16.22 -15.01
C THR A 23 16.32 -16.26 -14.11
N SER A 24 16.15 -17.35 -13.33
CA SER A 24 14.95 -17.56 -12.50
C SER A 24 14.90 -16.63 -11.28
N ALA A 25 16.02 -16.45 -10.58
CA ALA A 25 16.09 -15.55 -9.41
C ALA A 25 15.93 -14.07 -9.79
N THR A 26 16.41 -13.66 -10.96
CA THR A 26 16.24 -12.26 -11.42
C THR A 26 14.79 -11.99 -11.83
N GLN A 27 14.09 -12.98 -12.41
CA GLN A 27 12.66 -12.88 -12.73
C GLN A 27 11.78 -12.84 -11.47
N SER A 28 12.11 -13.59 -10.42
CA SER A 28 11.33 -13.57 -9.17
C SER A 28 11.39 -12.20 -8.46
N VAL A 29 12.56 -11.56 -8.46
CA VAL A 29 12.74 -10.21 -7.89
C VAL A 29 11.94 -9.16 -8.67
N ALA A 30 12.00 -9.20 -10.02
CA ALA A 30 11.24 -8.28 -10.85
C ALA A 30 9.72 -8.46 -10.67
N ALA A 31 9.25 -9.70 -10.54
CA ALA A 31 7.84 -10.00 -10.29
C ALA A 31 7.38 -9.49 -8.91
N ALA A 32 8.16 -9.74 -7.85
CA ALA A 32 7.86 -9.25 -6.50
C ALA A 32 7.79 -7.72 -6.44
N LYS A 33 8.74 -7.05 -7.09
CA LYS A 33 8.76 -5.58 -7.22
C LYS A 33 7.53 -5.05 -7.95
N THR A 34 7.17 -5.65 -9.09
CA THR A 34 5.98 -5.25 -9.87
C THR A 34 4.69 -5.44 -9.06
N ALA A 35 4.58 -6.55 -8.32
CA ALA A 35 3.45 -6.81 -7.45
C ALA A 35 3.37 -5.79 -6.31
N GLY A 36 4.49 -5.47 -5.66
CA GLY A 36 4.58 -4.42 -4.63
C GLY A 36 4.15 -3.04 -5.17
N ALA A 37 4.70 -2.64 -6.32
CA ALA A 37 4.34 -1.39 -7.00
C ALA A 37 2.84 -1.32 -7.33
N THR A 38 2.27 -2.43 -7.80
CA THR A 38 0.83 -2.51 -8.10
C THR A 38 -0.02 -2.26 -6.86
N ARG A 39 0.32 -2.90 -5.73
CA ARG A 39 -0.40 -2.70 -4.46
C ARG A 39 -0.30 -1.25 -3.97
N VAL A 40 0.88 -0.63 -4.06
CA VAL A 40 1.07 0.78 -3.71
C VAL A 40 0.21 1.68 -4.60
N ALA A 41 0.23 1.45 -5.92
CA ALA A 41 -0.56 2.20 -6.88
C ALA A 41 -2.06 2.09 -6.62
N ASP A 42 -2.54 0.91 -6.23
CA ASP A 42 -3.95 0.71 -5.90
C ASP A 42 -4.37 1.46 -4.64
N GLN A 43 -3.52 1.48 -3.60
CA GLN A 43 -3.78 2.31 -2.42
C GLN A 43 -3.84 3.81 -2.77
N ILE A 44 -2.93 4.31 -3.62
CA ILE A 44 -2.95 5.69 -4.10
C ILE A 44 -4.28 6.02 -4.79
N LYS A 45 -4.73 5.17 -5.72
CA LYS A 45 -5.99 5.39 -6.45
C LYS A 45 -7.19 5.43 -5.51
N LEU A 46 -7.27 4.48 -4.59
CA LEU A 46 -8.38 4.38 -3.63
C LEU A 46 -8.39 5.59 -2.69
N LEU A 47 -7.26 5.95 -2.11
CA LEU A 47 -7.12 7.11 -1.22
C LEU A 47 -7.46 8.41 -1.96
N THR A 48 -6.93 8.62 -3.16
CA THR A 48 -7.18 9.86 -3.93
C THR A 48 -8.66 10.02 -4.27
N ARG A 49 -9.33 8.92 -4.67
CA ARG A 49 -10.77 8.92 -4.92
C ARG A 49 -11.56 9.23 -3.65
N PHE A 50 -11.17 8.63 -2.53
CA PHE A 50 -11.82 8.90 -1.25
C PHE A 50 -11.66 10.35 -0.82
N ILE A 51 -10.45 10.91 -0.91
CA ILE A 51 -10.16 12.31 -0.55
C ILE A 51 -11.00 13.27 -1.40
N TYR A 52 -11.13 13.00 -2.70
CA TYR A 52 -11.98 13.81 -3.59
C TYR A 52 -13.45 13.82 -3.14
N LEU A 53 -13.99 12.65 -2.79
CA LEU A 53 -15.37 12.53 -2.28
C LEU A 53 -15.51 13.15 -0.88
N LEU A 54 -14.49 13.01 -0.03
CA LEU A 54 -14.46 13.55 1.32
C LEU A 54 -14.52 15.07 1.32
N GLY A 55 -13.90 15.75 0.35
CA GLY A 55 -13.98 17.22 0.25
C GLY A 55 -15.43 17.72 0.17
N GLY A 56 -16.25 17.12 -0.70
CA GLY A 56 -17.67 17.43 -0.79
C GLY A 56 -18.47 17.02 0.44
N ALA A 57 -18.20 15.82 0.96
CA ALA A 57 -18.89 15.31 2.15
C ALA A 57 -18.61 16.16 3.39
N ALA A 58 -17.36 16.57 3.62
CA ALA A 58 -16.95 17.37 4.77
C ALA A 58 -17.62 18.76 4.76
N SER A 59 -17.73 19.40 3.60
CA SER A 59 -18.45 20.67 3.45
C SER A 59 -19.93 20.52 3.77
N ASN A 60 -20.56 19.44 3.29
CA ASN A 60 -21.97 19.16 3.60
C ASN A 60 -22.18 18.88 5.09
N ILE A 61 -21.30 18.09 5.70
CA ILE A 61 -21.35 17.79 7.14
C ILE A 61 -21.28 19.08 7.97
N ALA A 62 -20.34 19.97 7.65
CA ALA A 62 -20.17 21.24 8.34
C ALA A 62 -21.39 22.16 8.18
N SER A 63 -21.95 22.23 6.97
CA SER A 63 -23.17 23.02 6.68
C SER A 63 -24.39 22.52 7.46
N VAL A 64 -24.56 21.19 7.54
CA VAL A 64 -25.65 20.56 8.29
C VAL A 64 -25.45 20.75 9.79
N ASP A 65 -24.22 20.58 10.32
CA ASP A 65 -23.91 20.84 11.74
C ASP A 65 -24.23 22.30 12.13
N GLU A 66 -23.89 23.26 11.27
CA GLU A 66 -24.21 24.67 11.51
C GLU A 66 -25.73 24.94 11.47
N SER A 67 -26.45 24.29 10.55
CA SER A 67 -27.91 24.40 10.46
C SER A 67 -28.60 23.80 11.69
N ILE A 68 -28.10 22.66 12.20
CA ILE A 68 -28.57 22.04 13.44
C ILE A 68 -28.32 22.98 14.62
N ARG A 69 -27.11 23.55 14.72
CA ARG A 69 -26.74 24.50 15.78
C ARG A 69 -27.64 25.75 15.79
N ARG A 70 -28.13 26.17 14.62
CA ARG A 70 -29.06 27.29 14.46
C ARG A 70 -30.55 26.91 14.63
N ASN A 71 -30.87 25.64 14.90
CA ASN A 71 -32.24 25.11 14.90
C ASN A 71 -32.98 25.32 13.57
N GLN A 72 -32.24 25.35 12.45
CA GLN A 72 -32.75 25.56 11.09
C GLN A 72 -32.76 24.27 10.25
N ALA A 73 -32.30 23.16 10.83
CA ALA A 73 -32.25 21.87 10.16
C ALA A 73 -33.56 21.07 10.31
N PRO A 74 -33.92 20.23 9.32
CA PRO A 74 -35.07 19.34 9.45
C PRO A 74 -34.84 18.30 10.57
N PRO A 75 -35.92 17.72 11.13
CA PRO A 75 -35.83 16.84 12.31
C PRO A 75 -34.92 15.61 12.14
N ASP A 76 -34.73 15.14 10.91
CA ASP A 76 -33.92 13.97 10.57
C ASP A 76 -32.47 14.32 10.15
N ALA A 77 -32.14 15.62 10.05
CA ALA A 77 -30.81 16.06 9.62
C ALA A 77 -29.70 15.58 10.55
N ALA A 78 -29.93 15.60 11.87
CA ALA A 78 -28.94 15.18 12.86
C ALA A 78 -28.56 13.70 12.67
N GLN A 79 -29.56 12.83 12.50
CA GLN A 79 -29.33 11.41 12.29
C GLN A 79 -28.59 11.14 10.97
N ARG A 80 -29.00 11.81 9.88
CA ARG A 80 -28.33 11.69 8.58
C ARG A 80 -26.89 12.20 8.63
N ASN A 81 -26.64 13.29 9.35
CA ASN A 81 -25.30 13.85 9.48
C ASN A 81 -24.37 12.92 10.26
N GLU A 82 -24.85 12.34 11.37
CA GLU A 82 -24.07 11.36 12.14
C GLU A 82 -23.78 10.10 11.33
N ALA A 83 -24.73 9.63 10.51
CA ALA A 83 -24.48 8.51 9.60
C ALA A 83 -23.38 8.84 8.57
N ALA A 84 -23.38 10.05 8.00
CA ALA A 84 -22.33 10.49 7.08
C ALA A 84 -20.96 10.58 7.77
N LYS A 85 -20.89 11.15 8.98
CA LYS A 85 -19.67 11.19 9.79
C LYS A 85 -19.15 9.79 10.09
N ALA A 86 -20.03 8.85 10.46
CA ALA A 86 -19.67 7.47 10.72
C ALA A 86 -19.09 6.78 9.48
N GLN A 87 -19.72 6.95 8.30
CA GLN A 87 -19.21 6.40 7.04
C GLN A 87 -17.81 6.92 6.72
N VAL A 88 -17.54 8.21 6.93
CA VAL A 88 -16.21 8.79 6.74
C VAL A 88 -15.19 8.17 7.70
N ARG A 89 -15.52 8.06 9.00
CA ARG A 89 -14.63 7.44 9.99
C ARG A 89 -14.31 5.98 9.63
N THR A 90 -15.32 5.19 9.28
CA THR A 90 -15.13 3.79 8.85
C THR A 90 -14.27 3.69 7.59
N GLY A 91 -14.45 4.59 6.62
CA GLY A 91 -13.61 4.63 5.43
C GLY A 91 -12.13 4.86 5.78
N ILE A 92 -11.86 5.83 6.67
CA ILE A 92 -10.50 6.15 7.12
C ILE A 92 -9.86 4.98 7.87
N GLN A 93 -10.62 4.33 8.76
CA GLN A 93 -10.16 3.13 9.46
C GLN A 93 -9.77 2.02 8.48
N GLY A 94 -10.58 1.77 7.44
CA GLY A 94 -10.28 0.78 6.41
C GLY A 94 -8.98 1.09 5.65
N PHE A 95 -8.68 2.38 5.40
CA PHE A 95 -7.39 2.77 4.82
C PHE A 95 -6.22 2.51 5.77
N ARG A 96 -6.36 2.84 7.07
CA ARG A 96 -5.31 2.52 8.06
C ARG A 96 -4.99 1.03 8.05
N GLU A 97 -6.00 0.18 8.10
CA GLU A 97 -5.84 -1.28 8.09
C GLU A 97 -5.20 -1.78 6.78
N GLY A 98 -5.62 -1.24 5.63
CA GLY A 98 -5.02 -1.56 4.34
C GLY A 98 -3.54 -1.18 4.24
N LEU A 99 -3.17 -0.02 4.80
CA LEU A 99 -1.79 0.47 4.82
C LEU A 99 -0.92 -0.30 5.82
N ASP A 100 -1.46 -0.68 6.97
CA ASP A 100 -0.76 -1.54 7.93
C ASP A 100 -0.43 -2.89 7.30
N LYS A 101 -1.40 -3.50 6.61
CA LYS A 101 -1.17 -4.73 5.84
C LYS A 101 -0.10 -4.53 4.76
N LEU A 102 -0.12 -3.41 4.04
CA LEU A 102 0.87 -3.09 3.02
C LEU A 102 2.29 -3.00 3.63
N GLU A 103 2.43 -2.33 4.77
CA GLU A 103 3.70 -2.23 5.49
C GLU A 103 4.22 -3.60 5.95
N ILE A 104 3.35 -4.45 6.50
CA ILE A 104 3.68 -5.81 6.92
C ILE A 104 4.17 -6.64 5.73
N ASP A 105 3.45 -6.61 4.60
CA ASP A 105 3.80 -7.34 3.38
C ASP A 105 5.19 -6.93 2.86
N PHE A 106 5.47 -5.63 2.87
CA PHE A 106 6.76 -5.08 2.43
C PHE A 106 7.91 -5.45 3.34
N ARG A 107 7.66 -5.48 4.65
CA ARG A 107 8.66 -5.92 5.64
C ARG A 107 8.96 -7.41 5.53
N ALA A 108 7.93 -8.22 5.25
CA ALA A 108 8.02 -9.67 5.17
C ALA A 108 8.64 -10.18 3.86
N THR A 109 8.65 -9.36 2.80
CA THR A 109 9.18 -9.73 1.48
C THR A 109 10.61 -9.19 1.34
N PRO A 110 11.66 -10.05 1.30
CA PRO A 110 13.06 -9.62 1.23
C PRO A 110 13.35 -8.67 0.07
N GLU A 111 12.73 -8.90 -1.09
CA GLU A 111 12.89 -8.11 -2.31
C GLU A 111 12.30 -6.69 -2.19
N LEU A 112 11.39 -6.47 -1.23
CA LEU A 112 10.73 -5.18 -1.01
C LEU A 112 11.32 -4.39 0.17
N GLN A 113 12.21 -5.00 0.98
CA GLN A 113 12.81 -4.33 2.14
C GLN A 113 13.49 -2.99 1.87
N PRO A 114 14.21 -2.79 0.74
CA PRO A 114 14.80 -1.48 0.44
C PRO A 114 13.75 -0.35 0.34
N TYR A 115 12.55 -0.67 -0.15
CA TYR A 115 11.45 0.29 -0.29
C TYR A 115 10.66 0.45 1.02
N TYR A 116 10.66 -0.57 1.89
CA TYR A 116 9.98 -0.52 3.18
C TYR A 116 10.42 0.68 4.03
N ILE A 117 11.71 1.05 4.04
CA ILE A 117 12.21 2.19 4.83
C ILE A 117 11.48 3.49 4.45
N LYS A 118 11.15 3.67 3.18
CA LYS A 118 10.42 4.84 2.68
C LYS A 118 8.93 4.72 2.92
N LEU A 119 8.39 3.50 2.89
CA LEU A 119 6.99 3.22 3.18
C LEU A 119 6.65 3.33 4.69
N ALA A 120 7.55 2.95 5.58
CA ALA A 120 7.28 2.77 7.01
C ALA A 120 6.69 4.01 7.69
N GLY A 121 5.48 3.91 8.23
CA GLY A 121 4.76 5.03 8.84
C GLY A 121 3.72 5.67 7.92
N VAL A 122 3.41 5.09 6.74
CA VAL A 122 2.18 5.44 6.01
C VAL A 122 0.94 5.06 6.80
N ALA A 123 0.98 3.91 7.50
CA ALA A 123 -0.11 3.47 8.38
C ALA A 123 -0.28 4.41 9.59
N ALA A 124 0.82 4.92 10.14
CA ALA A 124 0.78 5.93 11.20
C ALA A 124 0.14 7.25 10.73
N GLY A 125 0.47 7.72 9.52
CA GLY A 125 -0.18 8.90 8.94
C GLY A 125 -1.69 8.72 8.72
N ALA A 126 -2.14 7.50 8.40
CA ALA A 126 -3.56 7.18 8.34
C ALA A 126 -4.21 7.10 9.73
N ALA A 127 -3.50 6.62 10.75
CA ALA A 127 -3.96 6.66 12.14
C ALA A 127 -4.14 8.10 12.65
N ASP A 128 -3.25 9.03 12.28
CA ASP A 128 -3.43 10.45 12.60
C ASP A 128 -4.68 11.03 11.92
N ALA A 129 -4.97 10.62 10.69
CA ALA A 129 -6.20 11.01 9.99
C ALA A 129 -7.44 10.44 10.69
N GLU A 130 -7.38 9.20 11.17
CA GLU A 130 -8.44 8.54 11.93
C GLU A 130 -8.74 9.30 13.22
N GLN A 131 -7.71 9.70 13.98
CA GLN A 131 -7.86 10.50 15.20
C GLN A 131 -8.52 11.86 14.91
N LYS A 132 -8.09 12.55 13.86
CA LYS A 132 -8.72 13.82 13.43
C LYS A 132 -10.19 13.63 13.06
N ALA A 133 -10.50 12.56 12.31
CA ALA A 133 -11.89 12.24 11.97
C ALA A 133 -12.72 11.85 13.20
N ALA A 134 -12.15 11.16 14.19
CA ALA A 134 -12.79 10.90 15.48
C ALA A 134 -13.12 12.19 16.24
N ALA A 135 -12.27 13.21 16.13
CA ALA A 135 -12.52 14.55 16.65
C ALA A 135 -13.45 15.43 15.79
N ASN A 136 -14.14 14.86 14.79
CA ASN A 136 -14.98 15.56 13.80
C ASN A 136 -14.21 16.58 12.93
N GLN A 137 -12.89 16.45 12.83
CA GLN A 137 -12.02 17.32 12.03
C GLN A 137 -11.76 16.69 10.66
N PHE A 138 -12.77 16.67 9.79
CA PHE A 138 -12.70 15.96 8.50
C PHE A 138 -11.79 16.64 7.47
N ASP A 139 -11.70 17.97 7.44
CA ASP A 139 -10.76 18.68 6.55
C ASP A 139 -9.29 18.43 6.95
N PRO A 140 -8.89 18.58 8.22
CA PRO A 140 -7.56 18.15 8.68
C PRO A 140 -7.26 16.66 8.44
N ALA A 141 -8.26 15.79 8.59
CA ALA A 141 -8.11 14.36 8.29
C ALA A 141 -7.79 14.14 6.81
N ALA A 142 -8.53 14.78 5.90
CA ALA A 142 -8.29 14.71 4.46
C ALA A 142 -6.87 15.16 4.07
N ARG A 143 -6.39 16.26 4.66
CA ARG A 143 -5.02 16.76 4.45
C ARG A 143 -3.96 15.76 4.93
N SER A 144 -4.24 15.05 6.02
CA SER A 144 -3.33 14.02 6.54
C SER A 144 -3.25 12.83 5.59
N LEU A 145 -4.39 12.40 5.02
CA LEU A 145 -4.43 11.37 3.99
C LEU A 145 -3.71 11.80 2.70
N LEU A 146 -3.76 13.09 2.33
CA LEU A 146 -2.97 13.62 1.22
C LEU A 146 -1.46 13.44 1.42
N GLN A 147 -0.96 13.62 2.65
CA GLN A 147 0.45 13.36 2.94
C GLN A 147 0.81 11.88 2.81
N VAL A 148 -0.11 10.98 3.19
CA VAL A 148 0.05 9.55 2.97
C VAL A 148 0.12 9.23 1.48
N VAL A 149 -0.75 9.82 0.66
CA VAL A 149 -0.72 9.66 -0.81
C VAL A 149 0.61 10.12 -1.41
N ASN A 150 1.12 11.28 -0.99
CA ASN A 150 2.43 11.77 -1.45
C ASN A 150 3.53 10.78 -1.13
N ARG A 151 3.55 10.26 0.10
CA ARG A 151 4.55 9.29 0.54
C ARG A 151 4.46 7.96 -0.22
N LEU A 152 3.26 7.46 -0.48
CA LEU A 152 3.06 6.28 -1.32
C LEU A 152 3.56 6.53 -2.75
N SER A 153 3.32 7.73 -3.28
CA SER A 153 3.77 8.12 -4.63
C SER A 153 5.30 8.19 -4.71
N ASP A 154 5.96 8.70 -3.68
CA ASP A 154 7.43 8.71 -3.58
C ASP A 154 7.99 7.28 -3.55
N VAL A 155 7.35 6.36 -2.81
CA VAL A 155 7.75 4.94 -2.79
C VAL A 155 7.60 4.32 -4.17
N LEU A 156 6.50 4.62 -4.87
CA LEU A 156 6.26 4.11 -6.22
C LEU A 156 7.30 4.64 -7.22
N ALA A 157 7.72 5.91 -7.09
CA ALA A 157 8.73 6.50 -7.96
C ALA A 157 10.13 5.88 -7.79
N LEU A 158 10.40 5.25 -6.65
CA LEU A 158 11.66 4.56 -6.37
C LEU A 158 11.69 3.11 -6.89
N MET A 159 10.54 2.55 -7.25
CA MET A 159 10.42 1.22 -7.83
C MET A 159 10.52 1.31 -9.36
#